data_AF-A0AAN8FL27-F1
#
_entry.id   AF-A0AAN8FL27-F1
#
_cell.length_a   1.000
_cell.length_b   1.000
_cell.length_c   1.000
_cell.angle_alpha   90.00
_cell.angle_beta   90.00
_cell.angle_gamma   90.00
#
_symmetry.space_group_name_H-M   'P 1'
#
loop_
_entity.id
_entity.type
_entity.pdbx_description
1 polymer ?
#
loop_
_entity_poly.entity_id
_entity_poly.type
_entity_poly.pdbx_seq_one_letter_code
_entity_poly.pdbx_strand_id
1 'polypeptide(L)'
;MCEDFQQSQMKEQEINPLVKIVEKPPSSRRQYCTQDDAGKCVPALYPYATKYRITEKYRLIGCAVEKNFSTMLTAILCYLYDEKKFLEYKRNFSTEAYHRRFCASRNEYSTLAEIAGNLTNTSMDGWQKIAVVRDPLEKFVSGFTDKCIREKTWKKFPGRCNKCKTNLKCFMERQYTRLLRRAEGGRSPVNFDDDHFSPQNWRCEFSTHLHEFLILNFDTLDSSGFMNNLLKLLKKSNVTENSIGFIKSSVELKRTPHSTKDTVERDQTKRAILSNPYLLDLLIKMYFFDYVLFGYRIPDVQAGVSD
;
A
#
# COMPACT_ATOMS: atom_id res chain seq x y z
N MET A 1 25.72 -18.01 47.73
CA MET A 1 26.27 -17.36 46.52
C MET A 1 25.33 -17.64 45.35
N CYS A 2 24.19 -16.97 45.39
CA CYS A 2 23.09 -16.93 44.42
C CYS A 2 22.03 -16.12 45.18
N GLU A 3 21.84 -14.83 44.87
CA GLU A 3 20.58 -14.08 45.06
C GLU A 3 20.68 -12.58 44.69
N ASP A 4 21.86 -11.97 44.56
CA ASP A 4 21.97 -10.50 44.34
C ASP A 4 22.24 -10.03 42.88
N PHE A 5 21.68 -10.69 41.86
CA PHE A 5 21.81 -10.22 40.45
C PHE A 5 20.47 -9.89 39.76
N GLN A 6 19.37 -9.81 40.51
CA GLN A 6 18.01 -9.67 39.97
C GLN A 6 17.31 -8.31 40.21
N GLN A 7 18.04 -7.25 40.59
CA GLN A 7 17.40 -5.98 40.98
C GLN A 7 17.74 -4.72 40.16
N SER A 8 18.31 -4.84 38.96
CA SER A 8 18.67 -3.65 38.17
C SER A 8 18.24 -3.67 36.70
N GLN A 9 16.98 -3.99 36.37
CA GLN A 9 16.35 -3.60 35.10
C GLN A 9 14.81 -3.63 35.24
N MET A 10 14.24 -2.82 36.13
CA MET A 10 12.82 -2.47 36.12
C MET A 10 12.69 -0.95 36.18
N LYS A 11 12.79 -0.29 35.03
CA LYS A 11 12.27 1.06 34.82
C LYS A 11 11.53 1.10 33.49
N GLU A 12 10.27 1.47 33.62
CA GLU A 12 9.24 1.77 32.62
C GLU A 12 9.77 2.11 31.22
N GLN A 13 9.33 1.33 30.24
CA GLN A 13 9.05 1.83 28.89
C GLN A 13 7.55 1.74 28.67
N GLU A 14 6.92 2.91 28.64
CA GLU A 14 5.52 3.09 28.29
C GLU A 14 5.22 2.45 26.93
N ILE A 15 4.38 1.43 26.96
CA ILE A 15 3.80 0.80 25.77
C ILE A 15 2.84 1.81 25.15
N ASN A 16 3.16 2.23 23.92
CA ASN A 16 2.36 3.10 23.08
C ASN A 16 0.89 2.58 22.96
N PRO A 17 -0.14 3.33 23.38
CA PRO A 17 -1.51 2.82 23.53
C PRO A 17 -2.33 2.76 22.22
N LEU A 18 -1.69 2.61 21.05
CA LEU A 18 -2.39 2.66 19.75
C LEU A 18 -2.76 1.29 19.15
N VAL A 19 -2.55 0.18 19.86
CA VAL A 19 -3.18 -1.09 19.51
C VAL A 19 -4.44 -1.26 20.36
N LYS A 20 -5.54 -0.64 19.93
CA LYS A 20 -6.85 -1.01 20.47
C LYS A 20 -7.10 -2.47 20.11
N ILE A 21 -7.20 -3.30 21.15
CA ILE A 21 -7.72 -4.65 21.09
C ILE A 21 -9.09 -4.55 20.43
N VAL A 22 -9.20 -5.07 19.21
CA VAL A 22 -10.44 -5.14 18.46
C VAL A 22 -11.37 -6.08 19.23
N GLU A 23 -12.48 -5.54 19.75
CA GLU A 23 -13.55 -6.33 20.36
C GLU A 23 -14.00 -7.44 19.40
N LYS A 24 -14.23 -8.64 19.96
CA LYS A 24 -14.60 -9.86 19.22
C LYS A 24 -15.74 -9.56 18.22
N PRO A 25 -15.57 -9.87 16.91
CA PRO A 25 -16.64 -9.66 15.95
C PRO A 25 -17.77 -10.68 16.15
N PRO A 26 -19.02 -10.36 15.74
CA PRO A 26 -20.17 -11.24 15.88
C PRO A 26 -20.00 -12.55 15.10
N SER A 27 -20.58 -13.61 15.64
CA SER A 27 -20.35 -15.03 15.37
C SER A 27 -20.89 -15.59 14.04
N SER A 28 -20.90 -14.82 12.95
CA SER A 28 -21.34 -15.33 11.64
C SER A 28 -20.39 -15.04 10.47
N ARG A 29 -19.13 -14.65 10.73
CA ARG A 29 -18.13 -14.52 9.68
C ARG A 29 -17.78 -15.92 9.16
N ARG A 30 -17.99 -16.17 7.86
CA ARG A 30 -17.32 -17.29 7.16
C ARG A 30 -15.85 -17.29 7.57
N GLN A 31 -15.36 -18.40 8.08
CA GLN A 31 -13.96 -18.53 8.48
C GLN A 31 -13.11 -18.64 7.21
N TYR A 32 -12.77 -17.50 6.64
CA TYR A 32 -11.90 -17.45 5.47
C TYR A 32 -10.48 -17.90 5.86
N CYS A 33 -9.86 -18.70 5.00
CA CYS A 33 -8.44 -19.03 5.07
C CYS A 33 -8.00 -19.75 6.36
N THR A 34 -8.92 -20.47 7.00
CA THR A 34 -8.64 -21.39 8.11
C THR A 34 -9.00 -22.82 7.70
N GLN A 35 -8.40 -23.82 8.36
CA GLN A 35 -8.70 -25.24 8.12
C GLN A 35 -8.64 -25.59 6.62
N ASP A 36 -9.69 -26.18 6.06
CA ASP A 36 -9.78 -26.63 4.66
C ASP A 36 -9.74 -25.50 3.63
N ASP A 37 -9.93 -24.24 4.05
CA ASP A 37 -9.85 -23.06 3.19
C ASP A 37 -8.46 -22.39 3.21
N ALA A 38 -7.54 -22.83 4.08
CA ALA A 38 -6.20 -22.24 4.18
C ALA A 38 -5.42 -22.32 2.85
N GLY A 39 -5.54 -23.44 2.13
CA GLY A 39 -4.92 -23.63 0.81
C GLY A 39 -5.60 -22.87 -0.34
N LYS A 40 -6.77 -22.26 -0.09
CA LYS A 40 -7.54 -21.50 -1.10
C LYS A 40 -7.31 -19.99 -1.00
N CYS A 41 -6.43 -19.53 -0.12
CA CYS A 41 -6.12 -18.12 0.01
C CYS A 41 -4.70 -17.85 -0.45
N VAL A 42 -4.53 -16.68 -1.06
CA VAL A 42 -3.20 -16.17 -1.37
C VAL A 42 -2.46 -15.96 -0.04
N PRO A 43 -1.29 -16.58 0.16
CA PRO A 43 -0.66 -16.63 1.48
C PRO A 43 -0.20 -15.24 1.95
N ALA A 44 -0.04 -15.09 3.26
CA ALA A 44 0.50 -13.88 3.86
C ALA A 44 2.00 -13.73 3.58
N LEU A 45 2.48 -12.48 3.59
CA LEU A 45 3.88 -12.11 3.72
C LEU A 45 4.83 -12.80 2.72
N TYR A 46 4.35 -13.07 1.51
CA TYR A 46 5.19 -13.65 0.46
C TYR A 46 6.23 -12.61 -0.01
N PRO A 47 7.54 -12.96 -0.07
CA PRO A 47 8.57 -12.04 -0.54
C PRO A 47 8.33 -11.57 -1.97
N TYR A 48 8.12 -10.27 -2.15
CA TYR A 48 7.84 -9.68 -3.45
C TYR A 48 8.66 -8.40 -3.66
N ALA A 49 8.83 -8.01 -4.93
CA ALA A 49 9.58 -6.81 -5.30
C ALA A 49 9.09 -5.58 -4.52
N THR A 50 9.99 -4.70 -4.10
CA THR A 50 9.65 -3.48 -3.35
C THR A 50 10.12 -2.22 -4.07
N LYS A 51 9.60 -1.06 -3.65
CA LYS A 51 9.96 0.25 -4.22
C LYS A 51 10.10 1.23 -3.07
N TYR A 52 11.32 1.49 -2.61
CA TYR A 52 11.59 2.44 -1.53
C TYR A 52 12.02 3.79 -2.03
N ARG A 53 11.58 4.84 -1.34
CA ARG A 53 12.07 6.21 -1.50
C ARG A 53 12.59 6.71 -0.17
N ILE A 54 13.75 7.36 -0.18
CA ILE A 54 14.37 7.83 1.06
C ILE A 54 14.58 9.34 1.07
N THR A 55 14.71 9.88 2.28
CA THR A 55 15.16 11.26 2.51
C THR A 55 16.16 11.27 3.67
N GLU A 56 17.46 11.32 3.38
CA GLU A 56 18.50 11.33 4.42
C GLU A 56 18.36 12.50 5.39
N LYS A 57 18.06 13.70 4.86
CA LYS A 57 17.84 14.93 5.65
C LYS A 57 16.83 14.74 6.79
N TYR A 58 15.78 13.95 6.57
CA TYR A 58 14.70 13.72 7.54
C TYR A 58 14.65 12.29 8.08
N ARG A 59 15.62 11.43 7.70
CA ARG A 59 15.69 10.01 8.07
C ARG A 59 14.38 9.26 7.84
N LEU A 60 13.78 9.43 6.66
CA LEU A 60 12.54 8.75 6.26
C LEU A 60 12.82 7.70 5.18
N ILE A 61 12.21 6.52 5.32
CA ILE A 61 12.11 5.49 4.28
C ILE A 61 10.64 5.27 4.00
N GLY A 62 10.17 5.54 2.79
CA GLY A 62 8.81 5.23 2.37
C GLY A 62 8.75 4.08 1.38
N CYS A 63 7.91 3.09 1.65
CA CYS A 63 7.59 2.03 0.71
C CYS A 63 6.40 2.44 -0.19
N ALA A 64 6.66 2.56 -1.49
CA ALA A 64 5.65 2.91 -2.49
C ALA A 64 4.89 1.66 -2.98
N VAL A 65 3.76 1.35 -2.34
CA VAL A 65 2.85 0.26 -2.77
C VAL A 65 1.84 0.79 -3.79
N GLU A 66 1.81 0.19 -4.98
CA GLU A 66 0.93 0.66 -6.06
C GLU A 66 -0.54 0.70 -5.63
N LYS A 67 -1.23 1.75 -6.10
CA LYS A 67 -2.64 2.05 -5.80
C LYS A 67 -2.97 2.40 -4.33
N ASN A 68 -1.94 2.54 -3.49
CA ASN A 68 -2.04 3.04 -2.11
C ASN A 68 -1.37 4.41 -1.96
N PHE A 69 -1.79 5.41 -2.74
CA PHE A 69 -1.15 6.74 -2.70
C PHE A 69 0.34 6.74 -3.14
N SER A 70 0.83 5.67 -3.80
CA SER A 70 2.25 5.50 -4.20
C SER A 70 2.84 6.68 -4.98
N THR A 71 2.10 7.21 -5.98
CA THR A 71 2.56 8.35 -6.78
C THR A 71 2.81 9.59 -5.91
N MET A 72 1.88 9.85 -4.98
CA MET A 72 1.95 11.04 -4.13
C MET A 72 3.02 10.87 -3.04
N LEU A 73 3.11 9.68 -2.42
CA LEU A 73 4.18 9.36 -1.48
C LEU A 73 5.57 9.51 -2.13
N THR A 74 5.72 9.01 -3.37
CA THR A 74 6.96 9.16 -4.15
C THR A 74 7.30 10.63 -4.38
N ALA A 75 6.30 11.44 -4.77
CA ALA A 75 6.49 12.87 -5.01
C ALA A 75 6.86 13.64 -3.73
N ILE A 76 6.23 13.31 -2.61
CA ILE A 76 6.53 13.89 -1.29
C ILE A 76 7.98 13.58 -0.90
N LEU A 77 8.39 12.33 -0.98
CA LEU A 77 9.75 11.93 -0.61
C LEU A 77 10.79 12.48 -1.59
N CYS A 78 10.47 12.60 -2.87
CA CYS A 78 11.35 13.27 -3.83
C CYS A 78 11.50 14.78 -3.55
N TYR A 79 10.42 15.46 -3.20
CA TYR A 79 10.47 16.86 -2.78
C TYR A 79 11.31 17.03 -1.51
N LEU A 80 11.08 16.21 -0.48
CA LEU A 80 11.81 16.26 0.78
C LEU A 80 13.29 15.84 0.65
N TYR A 81 13.63 15.07 -0.38
CA TYR A 81 15.01 14.72 -0.69
C TYR A 81 15.84 15.94 -1.14
N ASP A 82 15.26 16.83 -1.95
CA ASP A 82 15.93 18.05 -2.44
C ASP A 82 14.92 19.18 -2.70
N GLU A 83 14.44 19.80 -1.62
CA GLU A 83 13.34 20.79 -1.66
C GLU A 83 13.71 22.00 -2.53
N LYS A 84 14.96 22.45 -2.42
CA LYS A 84 15.49 23.60 -3.15
C LYS A 84 15.43 23.34 -4.66
N LYS A 85 16.06 22.26 -5.15
CA LYS A 85 16.02 21.98 -6.59
C LYS A 85 14.61 21.63 -7.05
N PHE A 86 13.82 20.92 -6.25
CA PHE A 86 12.44 20.60 -6.63
C PHE A 86 11.63 21.88 -6.95
N LEU A 87 11.77 22.91 -6.12
CA LEU A 87 11.12 24.21 -6.32
C LEU A 87 11.76 25.04 -7.45
N GLU A 88 13.10 25.07 -7.55
CA GLU A 88 13.83 25.79 -8.62
C GLU A 88 13.45 25.29 -10.01
N TYR A 89 13.32 23.96 -10.18
CA TYR A 89 12.87 23.34 -11.43
C TYR A 89 11.36 23.40 -11.64
N LYS A 90 10.63 24.16 -10.81
CA LYS A 90 9.16 24.35 -10.87
C LYS A 90 8.39 23.02 -10.93
N ARG A 91 8.89 22.00 -10.24
CA ARG A 91 8.28 20.66 -10.20
C ARG A 91 6.98 20.71 -9.40
N ASN A 92 6.07 19.81 -9.71
CA ASN A 92 4.84 19.62 -8.94
C ASN A 92 4.52 18.14 -8.80
N PHE A 93 3.78 17.78 -7.74
CA PHE A 93 3.48 16.38 -7.41
C PHE A 93 2.69 15.66 -8.51
N SER A 94 1.81 16.36 -9.23
CA SER A 94 1.03 15.80 -10.34
C SER A 94 1.87 15.43 -11.58
N THR A 95 3.02 16.08 -11.78
CA THR A 95 3.94 15.81 -12.90
C THR A 95 5.04 14.81 -12.56
N GLU A 96 5.13 14.40 -11.29
CA GLU A 96 6.04 13.36 -10.81
C GLU A 96 5.51 11.97 -11.16
N ALA A 97 5.32 11.73 -12.45
CA ALA A 97 4.87 10.46 -13.00
C ALA A 97 6.06 9.53 -13.28
N TYR A 98 5.81 8.21 -13.34
CA TYR A 98 6.83 7.17 -13.50
C TYR A 98 7.88 7.45 -14.60
N HIS A 99 7.45 8.02 -15.74
CA HIS A 99 8.32 8.32 -16.89
C HIS A 99 9.07 9.66 -16.81
N ARG A 100 8.78 10.50 -15.82
CA ARG A 100 9.37 11.84 -15.66
C ARG A 100 9.74 12.08 -14.20
N ARG A 101 10.46 11.14 -13.59
CA ARG A 101 10.85 11.20 -12.19
C ARG A 101 12.08 12.07 -11.98
N PHE A 102 11.95 13.16 -11.24
CA PHE A 102 13.03 14.09 -10.90
C PHE A 102 14.11 13.44 -10.01
N CYS A 103 13.69 12.58 -9.08
CA CYS A 103 14.60 11.87 -8.20
C CYS A 103 14.94 10.45 -8.68
N ALA A 104 14.67 10.13 -9.95
CA ALA A 104 14.98 8.82 -10.53
C ALA A 104 16.43 8.43 -10.24
N SER A 105 16.62 7.21 -9.71
CA SER A 105 17.95 6.66 -9.37
C SER A 105 18.78 7.47 -8.37
N ARG A 106 18.19 8.47 -7.68
CA ARG A 106 18.89 9.29 -6.66
C ARG A 106 18.45 8.95 -5.25
N ASN A 107 17.16 8.72 -5.05
CA ASN A 107 16.61 8.37 -3.74
C ASN A 107 15.77 7.08 -3.80
N GLU A 108 16.04 6.22 -4.78
CA GLU A 108 15.22 5.07 -5.12
C GLU A 108 15.98 3.77 -4.89
N TYR A 109 15.38 2.85 -4.13
CA TYR A 109 15.98 1.57 -3.75
C TYR A 109 14.96 0.44 -3.84
N SER A 110 15.46 -0.79 -3.94
CA SER A 110 14.64 -2.00 -4.11
C SER A 110 14.62 -2.91 -2.87
N THR A 111 15.52 -2.67 -1.90
CA THR A 111 15.57 -3.40 -0.62
C THR A 111 16.08 -2.49 0.50
N LEU A 112 15.75 -2.82 1.75
CA LEU A 112 16.32 -2.16 2.93
C LEU A 112 17.83 -2.39 3.05
N ALA A 113 18.33 -3.56 2.63
CA ALA A 113 19.75 -3.86 2.61
C ALA A 113 20.53 -2.93 1.66
N GLU A 114 19.98 -2.66 0.48
CA GLU A 114 20.55 -1.72 -0.49
C GLU A 114 20.60 -0.30 0.06
N ILE A 115 19.57 0.13 0.82
CA ILE A 115 19.58 1.43 1.50
C ILE A 115 20.73 1.45 2.50
N ALA A 116 20.78 0.50 3.44
CA ALA A 116 21.81 0.45 4.49
C ALA A 116 23.24 0.48 3.93
N GLY A 117 23.49 -0.23 2.83
CA GLY A 117 24.80 -0.26 2.16
C GLY A 117 25.20 1.04 1.46
N ASN A 118 24.25 1.91 1.14
CA ASN A 118 24.51 3.19 0.47
C ASN A 118 24.46 4.41 1.41
N LEU A 119 24.07 4.23 2.67
CA LEU A 119 24.09 5.32 3.64
C LEU A 119 25.53 5.63 4.07
N THR A 120 25.81 6.93 4.22
CA THR A 120 27.12 7.43 4.69
C THR A 120 27.46 6.94 6.10
N ASN A 121 26.44 6.71 6.93
CA ASN A 121 26.53 6.02 8.20
C ASN A 121 25.77 4.72 8.04
N THR A 122 26.45 3.57 8.13
CA THR A 122 25.89 2.24 7.80
C THR A 122 24.71 1.82 8.67
N SER A 123 24.38 2.59 9.71
CA SER A 123 23.24 2.36 10.59
C SER A 123 21.97 3.10 10.10
N MET A 124 20.86 2.35 10.04
CA MET A 124 19.50 2.90 9.88
C MET A 124 18.84 3.23 11.22
N ASP A 125 19.59 3.32 12.32
CA ASP A 125 19.04 3.66 13.63
C ASP A 125 18.40 5.05 13.64
N GLY A 126 17.20 5.13 14.21
CA GLY A 126 16.41 6.37 14.26
C GLY A 126 15.76 6.77 12.92
N TRP A 127 15.85 5.96 11.87
CA TRP A 127 15.07 6.16 10.66
C TRP A 127 13.62 5.71 10.85
N GLN A 128 12.68 6.49 10.31
CA GLN A 128 11.27 6.11 10.29
C GLN A 128 10.92 5.43 8.97
N LYS A 129 10.43 4.20 9.05
CA LYS A 129 9.92 3.43 7.92
C LYS A 129 8.42 3.65 7.83
N ILE A 130 7.93 4.06 6.66
CA ILE A 130 6.52 4.36 6.43
C ILE A 130 5.99 3.54 5.27
N ALA A 131 4.78 3.01 5.42
CA ALA A 131 4.06 2.37 4.34
C ALA A 131 2.61 2.84 4.35
N VAL A 132 2.10 3.19 3.17
CA VAL A 132 0.70 3.53 3.01
C VAL A 132 -0.05 2.29 2.54
N VAL A 133 -1.09 1.94 3.28
CA VAL A 133 -2.00 0.84 2.95
C VAL A 133 -3.40 1.38 2.71
N ARG A 134 -4.22 0.61 2.01
CA ARG A 134 -5.56 0.98 1.60
C ARG A 134 -6.47 -0.23 1.74
N ASP A 135 -7.76 0.03 1.98
CA ASP A 135 -8.78 -1.02 1.95
C ASP A 135 -8.64 -1.88 0.67
N PRO A 136 -8.57 -3.22 0.79
CA PRO A 136 -8.28 -4.08 -0.36
C PRO A 136 -9.32 -4.01 -1.48
N LEU A 137 -10.61 -3.86 -1.17
CA LEU A 137 -11.65 -3.63 -2.19
C LEU A 137 -11.39 -2.30 -2.90
N GLU A 138 -11.17 -1.23 -2.14
CA GLU A 138 -10.94 0.09 -2.71
C GLU A 138 -9.69 0.12 -3.60
N LYS A 139 -8.60 -0.54 -3.17
CA LYS A 139 -7.36 -0.73 -3.94
C LYS A 139 -7.62 -1.47 -5.24
N PHE A 140 -8.27 -2.63 -5.18
CA PHE A 140 -8.55 -3.46 -6.36
C PHE A 140 -9.40 -2.69 -7.38
N VAL A 141 -10.52 -2.09 -6.94
CA VAL A 141 -11.41 -1.32 -7.80
C VAL A 141 -10.66 -0.16 -8.44
N SER A 142 -9.75 0.49 -7.69
CA SER A 142 -8.95 1.59 -8.22
C SER A 142 -7.97 1.12 -9.29
N GLY A 143 -7.33 -0.03 -9.10
CA GLY A 143 -6.46 -0.65 -10.10
C GLY A 143 -7.19 -1.01 -11.38
N PHE A 144 -8.32 -1.73 -11.26
CA PHE A 144 -9.08 -2.23 -12.41
C PHE A 144 -9.70 -1.09 -13.22
N THR A 145 -10.33 -0.13 -12.54
CA THR A 145 -10.94 1.03 -13.19
C THR A 145 -9.91 1.87 -13.93
N ASP A 146 -8.78 2.17 -13.27
CA ASP A 146 -7.70 2.98 -13.85
C ASP A 146 -7.07 2.28 -15.05
N LYS A 147 -6.56 1.06 -14.87
CA LYS A 147 -5.69 0.40 -15.87
C LYS A 147 -6.45 -0.34 -16.96
N CYS A 148 -7.62 -0.89 -16.67
CA CYS A 148 -8.34 -1.77 -17.59
C CYS A 148 -9.52 -1.09 -18.26
N ILE A 149 -10.27 -0.26 -17.52
CA ILE A 149 -11.45 0.43 -18.04
C ILE A 149 -11.10 1.76 -18.69
N ARG A 150 -10.38 2.64 -17.98
CA ARG A 150 -10.11 4.02 -18.43
C ARG A 150 -8.89 4.12 -19.33
N GLU A 151 -7.71 3.74 -18.84
CA GLU A 151 -6.47 3.78 -19.64
C GLU A 151 -6.46 2.71 -20.74
N LYS A 152 -7.26 1.63 -20.59
CA LYS A 152 -7.34 0.51 -21.53
C LYS A 152 -5.95 0.02 -21.95
N THR A 153 -5.07 -0.17 -20.96
CA THR A 153 -3.64 -0.47 -21.20
C THR A 153 -3.42 -1.71 -22.06
N TRP A 154 -4.38 -2.63 -22.09
CA TRP A 154 -4.44 -3.82 -22.95
C TRP A 154 -4.51 -3.52 -24.45
N LYS A 155 -4.93 -2.32 -24.88
CA LYS A 155 -4.91 -1.92 -26.30
C LYS A 155 -3.49 -1.78 -26.83
N LYS A 156 -2.59 -1.21 -26.02
CA LYS A 156 -1.17 -1.03 -26.38
C LYS A 156 -0.34 -2.26 -26.03
N PHE A 157 -0.69 -2.94 -24.95
CA PHE A 157 0.03 -4.11 -24.46
C PHE A 157 -0.95 -5.27 -24.23
N PRO A 158 -1.19 -6.14 -25.23
CA PRO A 158 -2.24 -7.17 -25.18
C PRO A 158 -2.18 -8.13 -23.98
N GLY A 159 -1.01 -8.25 -23.34
CA GLY A 159 -0.82 -9.05 -22.13
C GLY A 159 -1.39 -8.43 -20.84
N ARG A 160 -1.63 -7.12 -20.79
CA ARG A 160 -2.14 -6.42 -19.60
C ARG A 160 -3.62 -6.70 -19.34
N CYS A 161 -4.08 -6.40 -18.13
CA CYS A 161 -5.41 -6.75 -17.67
C CYS A 161 -5.68 -8.25 -17.82
N ASN A 162 -4.67 -9.07 -17.54
CA ASN A 162 -4.67 -10.54 -17.66
C ASN A 162 -5.27 -11.05 -18.99
N LYS A 163 -5.10 -10.30 -20.09
CA LYS A 163 -5.73 -10.59 -21.40
C LYS A 163 -7.26 -10.69 -21.36
N CYS A 164 -7.90 -10.08 -20.37
CA CYS A 164 -9.35 -10.03 -20.16
C CYS A 164 -9.98 -8.71 -20.62
N LYS A 165 -9.16 -7.74 -21.07
CA LYS A 165 -9.61 -6.41 -21.48
C LYS A 165 -10.36 -5.71 -20.35
N THR A 166 -11.68 -5.54 -20.48
CA THR A 166 -12.57 -4.92 -19.48
C THR A 166 -13.45 -5.95 -18.75
N ASN A 167 -13.28 -7.25 -18.99
CA ASN A 167 -14.06 -8.29 -18.33
C ASN A 167 -13.55 -8.52 -16.89
N LEU A 168 -14.32 -8.04 -15.91
CA LEU A 168 -14.00 -8.09 -14.49
C LEU A 168 -13.86 -9.53 -13.95
N LYS A 169 -14.84 -10.39 -14.23
CA LYS A 169 -14.83 -11.79 -13.76
C LYS A 169 -13.59 -12.53 -14.28
N CYS A 170 -13.35 -12.47 -15.59
CA CYS A 170 -12.17 -13.06 -16.22
C CYS A 170 -10.88 -12.55 -15.57
N PHE A 171 -10.80 -11.24 -15.32
CA PHE A 171 -9.60 -10.65 -14.71
C PHE A 171 -9.35 -11.19 -13.31
N MET A 172 -10.38 -11.22 -12.46
CA MET A 172 -10.28 -11.69 -11.07
C MET A 172 -9.89 -13.17 -11.00
N GLU A 173 -10.52 -14.02 -11.81
CA GLU A 173 -10.21 -15.45 -11.87
C GLU A 173 -8.75 -15.71 -12.28
N ARG A 174 -8.28 -14.99 -13.31
CA ARG A 174 -6.89 -15.12 -13.78
C ARG A 174 -5.89 -14.53 -12.80
N GLN A 175 -6.21 -13.40 -12.17
CA GLN A 175 -5.33 -12.78 -11.18
C GLN A 175 -5.19 -13.68 -9.95
N TYR A 176 -6.30 -14.19 -9.42
CA TYR A 176 -6.29 -15.12 -8.29
C TYR A 176 -5.46 -16.37 -8.59
N THR A 177 -5.72 -17.04 -9.73
CA THR A 177 -4.94 -18.20 -10.17
C THR A 177 -3.45 -17.88 -10.29
N ARG A 178 -3.11 -16.70 -10.81
CA ARG A 178 -1.74 -16.26 -10.98
C ARG A 178 -1.04 -16.00 -9.64
N LEU A 179 -1.73 -15.41 -8.66
CA LEU A 179 -1.19 -15.17 -7.32
C LEU A 179 -0.90 -16.48 -6.57
N LEU A 180 -1.82 -17.45 -6.61
CA LEU A 180 -1.60 -18.78 -6.03
C LEU A 180 -0.40 -19.49 -6.66
N ARG A 181 -0.37 -19.59 -8.00
CA ARG A 181 0.76 -20.22 -8.70
C ARG A 181 2.10 -19.58 -8.38
N ARG A 182 2.12 -18.25 -8.19
CA ARG A 182 3.35 -17.55 -7.79
C ARG A 182 3.78 -17.96 -6.38
N ALA A 183 2.84 -17.98 -5.45
CA ALA A 183 3.11 -18.39 -4.08
C ALA A 183 3.60 -19.84 -3.95
N GLU A 184 3.15 -20.73 -4.84
CA GLU A 184 3.57 -22.13 -4.94
C GLU A 184 4.96 -22.33 -5.61
N GLY A 185 5.73 -21.26 -5.82
CA GLY A 185 7.05 -21.33 -6.46
C GLY A 185 7.03 -21.23 -8.00
N GLY A 186 5.90 -20.82 -8.57
CA GLY A 186 5.78 -20.60 -10.01
C GLY A 186 6.73 -19.51 -10.53
N ARG A 187 7.58 -19.87 -11.51
CA ARG A 187 8.64 -19.03 -12.08
C ARG A 187 8.17 -17.96 -13.08
N SER A 188 6.88 -17.61 -13.08
CA SER A 188 6.39 -16.58 -13.99
C SER A 188 7.05 -15.23 -13.68
N PRO A 189 7.63 -14.54 -14.67
CA PRO A 189 8.15 -13.19 -14.47
C PRO A 189 7.07 -12.27 -13.89
N VAL A 190 7.48 -11.36 -13.00
CA VAL A 190 6.61 -10.29 -12.52
C VAL A 190 6.15 -9.46 -13.72
N ASN A 191 4.85 -9.18 -13.78
CA ASN A 191 4.27 -8.37 -14.85
C ASN A 191 3.60 -7.11 -14.31
N PHE A 192 3.14 -6.28 -15.24
CA PHE A 192 2.44 -5.03 -14.94
C PHE A 192 1.23 -5.21 -14.03
N ASP A 193 0.44 -6.26 -14.23
CA ASP A 193 -0.77 -6.51 -13.45
C ASP A 193 -0.41 -6.95 -12.01
N ASP A 194 0.59 -7.82 -11.84
CA ASP A 194 1.08 -8.20 -10.51
C ASP A 194 1.48 -6.95 -9.71
N ASP A 195 2.07 -5.96 -10.37
CA ASP A 195 2.53 -4.76 -9.70
C ASP A 195 1.38 -3.95 -9.06
N HIS A 196 0.22 -3.94 -9.71
CA HIS A 196 -0.96 -3.17 -9.29
C HIS A 196 -1.94 -4.00 -8.42
N PHE A 197 -1.98 -5.31 -8.60
CA PHE A 197 -3.01 -6.19 -8.05
C PHE A 197 -2.50 -7.23 -7.06
N SER A 198 -1.19 -7.34 -6.81
CA SER A 198 -0.71 -8.21 -5.72
C SER A 198 -1.15 -7.68 -4.34
N PRO A 199 -1.25 -8.56 -3.32
CA PRO A 199 -1.50 -8.16 -1.94
C PRO A 199 -0.49 -7.13 -1.45
N GLN A 200 -0.94 -6.21 -0.63
CA GLN A 200 -0.10 -5.15 -0.07
C GLN A 200 0.89 -5.73 0.94
N ASN A 201 0.48 -6.77 1.68
CA ASN A 201 1.30 -7.46 2.67
C ASN A 201 2.49 -8.23 2.06
N TRP A 202 2.55 -8.37 0.73
CA TRP A 202 3.70 -8.96 0.04
C TRP A 202 4.84 -7.96 -0.20
N ARG A 203 4.58 -6.66 -0.04
CA ARG A 203 5.54 -5.59 -0.32
C ARG A 203 6.38 -5.24 0.92
N CYS A 204 7.31 -4.31 0.73
CA CYS A 204 8.01 -3.62 1.81
C CYS A 204 8.80 -4.53 2.76
N GLU A 205 9.18 -5.73 2.31
CA GLU A 205 9.85 -6.75 3.13
C GLU A 205 9.11 -7.02 4.44
N PHE A 206 7.77 -6.95 4.42
CA PHE A 206 6.94 -7.12 5.61
C PHE A 206 7.08 -8.50 6.24
N SER A 207 7.53 -9.51 5.48
CA SER A 207 7.87 -10.83 6.02
C SER A 207 8.85 -10.78 7.19
N THR A 208 9.74 -9.79 7.21
CA THR A 208 10.76 -9.63 8.26
C THR A 208 10.63 -8.30 9.01
N HIS A 209 10.12 -7.25 8.37
CA HIS A 209 10.18 -5.88 8.91
C HIS A 209 8.81 -5.26 9.23
N LEU A 210 7.67 -5.97 9.11
CA LEU A 210 6.34 -5.36 9.27
C LEU A 210 6.19 -4.51 10.54
N HIS A 211 6.71 -4.99 11.67
CA HIS A 211 6.62 -4.32 12.98
C HIS A 211 7.46 -3.03 13.08
N GLU A 212 8.38 -2.81 12.14
CA GLU A 212 9.26 -1.63 12.09
C GLU A 212 8.63 -0.47 11.30
N PHE A 213 7.51 -0.74 10.59
CA PHE A 213 6.84 0.26 9.77
C PHE A 213 5.73 0.98 10.52
N LEU A 214 5.69 2.30 10.35
CA LEU A 214 4.51 3.11 10.61
C LEU A 214 3.53 2.93 9.44
N ILE A 215 2.44 2.23 9.70
CA ILE A 215 1.38 1.96 8.73
C ILE A 215 0.39 3.13 8.71
N LEU A 216 0.26 3.78 7.54
CA LEU A 216 -0.69 4.85 7.31
C LEU A 216 -1.87 4.33 6.48
N ASN A 217 -3.07 4.31 7.06
CA ASN A 217 -4.28 3.90 6.37
C ASN A 217 -4.82 5.04 5.50
N PHE A 218 -4.85 4.85 4.19
CA PHE A 218 -5.42 5.79 3.22
C PHE A 218 -6.86 5.40 2.89
N ASP A 219 -7.81 6.20 3.36
CA ASP A 219 -9.20 6.11 2.95
C ASP A 219 -9.45 7.00 1.72
N THR A 220 -10.14 6.42 0.74
CA THR A 220 -10.45 7.07 -0.54
C THR A 220 -11.58 8.07 -0.40
N LEU A 221 -12.55 7.78 0.47
CA LEU A 221 -13.73 8.60 0.69
C LEU A 221 -13.35 9.78 1.58
N ASP A 222 -12.73 9.49 2.73
CA ASP A 222 -12.26 10.49 3.69
C ASP A 222 -10.75 10.39 3.95
N SER A 223 -9.97 11.21 3.25
CA SER A 223 -8.51 11.25 3.45
C SER A 223 -8.06 12.12 4.63
N SER A 224 -8.98 12.70 5.42
CA SER A 224 -8.62 13.66 6.49
C SER A 224 -7.79 13.00 7.60
N GLY A 225 -8.21 11.83 8.09
CA GLY A 225 -7.48 11.06 9.09
C GLY A 225 -6.08 10.65 8.61
N PHE A 226 -6.00 10.19 7.36
CA PHE A 226 -4.72 9.89 6.70
C PHE A 226 -3.81 11.12 6.66
N MET A 227 -4.31 12.26 6.18
CA MET A 227 -3.54 13.49 6.06
C MET A 227 -3.06 13.98 7.42
N ASN A 228 -3.91 13.96 8.44
CA ASN A 228 -3.52 14.32 9.80
C ASN A 228 -2.36 13.46 10.32
N ASN A 229 -2.42 12.15 10.10
CA ASN A 229 -1.34 11.24 10.52
C ASN A 229 -0.04 11.48 9.74
N LEU A 230 -0.14 11.70 8.42
CA LEU A 230 1.01 12.05 7.58
C LEU A 230 1.66 13.35 8.04
N LEU A 231 0.90 14.42 8.25
CA LEU A 231 1.46 15.72 8.68
C LEU A 231 2.10 15.64 10.08
N LYS A 232 1.48 14.90 11.02
CA LYS A 232 2.07 14.63 12.33
C LYS A 232 3.40 13.89 12.21
N LEU A 233 3.49 12.90 11.33
CA LEU A 233 4.72 12.15 11.07
C LEU A 233 5.81 13.07 10.52
N LEU A 234 5.49 13.88 9.50
CA LEU A 234 6.44 14.82 8.92
C LEU A 234 6.97 15.82 9.96
N LYS A 235 6.09 16.33 10.82
CA LYS A 235 6.47 17.21 11.93
C LYS A 235 7.39 16.50 12.93
N LYS A 236 7.09 15.26 13.29
CA LYS A 236 7.94 14.42 14.17
C LYS A 236 9.32 14.18 13.56
N SER A 237 9.43 14.14 12.24
CA SER A 237 10.70 13.98 11.50
C SER A 237 11.40 15.30 11.20
N ASN A 238 11.04 16.38 11.91
CA ASN A 238 11.64 17.71 11.79
C ASN A 238 11.54 18.33 10.38
N VAL A 239 10.52 17.95 9.61
CA VAL A 239 10.19 18.64 8.35
C VAL A 239 9.69 20.05 8.68
N THR A 240 10.20 21.05 7.98
CA THR A 240 9.86 22.46 8.26
C THR A 240 8.37 22.74 8.01
N GLU A 241 7.78 23.69 8.74
CA GLU A 241 6.37 24.07 8.57
C GLU A 241 6.10 24.59 7.14
N ASN A 242 7.06 25.25 6.50
CA ASN A 242 6.94 25.66 5.10
C ASN A 242 6.81 24.46 4.15
N SER A 243 7.66 23.45 4.33
CA SER A 243 7.62 22.22 3.53
C SER A 243 6.34 21.41 3.79
N ILE A 244 5.90 21.34 5.04
CA ILE A 244 4.62 20.75 5.44
C ILE A 244 3.46 21.48 4.76
N GLY A 245 3.46 22.82 4.76
CA GLY A 245 2.46 23.64 4.09
C GLY A 245 2.42 23.42 2.58
N PHE A 246 3.59 23.28 1.94
CA PHE A 246 3.68 22.94 0.52
C PHE A 246 3.12 21.55 0.22
N ILE A 247 3.45 20.54 1.04
CA ILE A 247 2.93 19.18 0.90
C ILE A 247 1.42 19.16 1.06
N LYS A 248 0.90 19.76 2.14
CA LYS A 248 -0.54 19.84 2.41
C LYS A 248 -1.29 20.45 1.22
N SER A 249 -0.86 21.62 0.78
CA SER A 249 -1.46 22.32 -0.36
C SER A 249 -1.37 21.47 -1.65
N SER A 250 -0.24 20.81 -1.90
CA SER A 250 -0.04 20.01 -3.10
C SER A 250 -0.91 18.75 -3.14
N VAL A 251 -1.19 18.14 -1.98
CA VAL A 251 -2.07 16.97 -1.87
C VAL A 251 -3.54 17.37 -1.95
N GLU A 252 -3.94 18.46 -1.31
CA GLU A 252 -5.33 18.95 -1.28
C GLU A 252 -5.76 19.53 -2.64
N LEU A 253 -4.88 20.29 -3.32
CA LEU A 253 -5.23 21.02 -4.55
C LEU A 253 -5.29 20.14 -5.80
N LYS A 254 -4.72 18.92 -5.81
CA LYS A 254 -4.51 18.18 -7.06
C LYS A 254 -4.84 16.70 -6.97
N ARG A 255 -5.81 16.27 -7.80
CA ARG A 255 -6.00 14.85 -8.15
C ARG A 255 -4.83 14.42 -9.05
N THR A 256 -4.25 13.27 -8.77
CA THR A 256 -3.28 12.66 -9.70
C THR A 256 -3.99 12.26 -11.00
N PRO A 257 -3.29 12.22 -12.16
CA PRO A 257 -3.90 11.81 -13.43
C PRO A 257 -4.54 10.41 -13.39
N HIS A 258 -4.05 9.54 -12.50
CA HIS A 258 -4.53 8.15 -12.28
C HIS A 258 -5.63 8.05 -11.21
N SER A 259 -6.15 9.18 -10.72
CA SER A 259 -7.22 9.19 -9.75
C SER A 259 -8.53 8.72 -10.38
N THR A 260 -9.16 7.77 -9.70
CA THR A 260 -10.47 7.18 -10.04
C THR A 260 -11.53 7.57 -9.02
N LYS A 261 -11.22 8.51 -8.12
CA LYS A 261 -12.17 9.02 -7.12
C LYS A 261 -13.36 9.69 -7.83
N ASP A 262 -14.57 9.32 -7.43
CA ASP A 262 -15.87 9.81 -7.91
C ASP A 262 -16.20 9.50 -9.39
N THR A 263 -15.63 8.44 -9.98
CA THR A 263 -15.99 8.05 -11.35
C THR A 263 -17.08 6.99 -11.39
N VAL A 264 -18.02 7.11 -12.34
CA VAL A 264 -19.13 6.16 -12.51
C VAL A 264 -18.61 4.73 -12.68
N GLU A 265 -17.52 4.53 -13.43
CA GLU A 265 -16.93 3.22 -13.67
C GLU A 265 -16.36 2.60 -12.38
N ARG A 266 -15.91 3.42 -11.43
CA ARG A 266 -15.44 2.95 -10.12
C ARG A 266 -16.61 2.41 -9.33
N ASP A 267 -17.71 3.15 -9.26
CA ASP A 267 -18.89 2.75 -8.50
C ASP A 267 -19.56 1.53 -9.12
N GLN A 268 -19.61 1.44 -10.45
CA GLN A 268 -20.08 0.25 -11.17
C GLN A 268 -19.20 -0.97 -10.88
N THR A 269 -17.86 -0.82 -10.93
CA THR A 269 -16.93 -1.91 -10.62
C THR A 269 -17.09 -2.37 -9.16
N LYS A 270 -17.17 -1.43 -8.22
CA LYS A 270 -17.38 -1.74 -6.80
C LYS A 270 -18.70 -2.48 -6.56
N ARG A 271 -19.80 -1.97 -7.12
CA ARG A 271 -21.12 -2.63 -7.05
C ARG A 271 -21.10 -4.03 -7.64
N ALA A 272 -20.48 -4.22 -8.81
CA ALA A 272 -20.40 -5.53 -9.46
C ALA A 272 -19.67 -6.58 -8.60
N ILE A 273 -18.69 -6.18 -7.80
CA ILE A 273 -18.00 -7.09 -6.86
C ILE A 273 -18.90 -7.35 -5.63
N LEU A 274 -19.46 -6.31 -5.03
CA LEU A 274 -20.23 -6.42 -3.79
C LEU A 274 -21.59 -7.13 -3.95
N SER A 275 -22.21 -7.05 -5.13
CA SER A 275 -23.47 -7.73 -5.43
C SER A 275 -23.30 -9.15 -5.94
N ASN A 276 -22.06 -9.60 -6.19
CA ASN A 276 -21.77 -10.93 -6.71
C ASN A 276 -20.96 -11.76 -5.69
N PRO A 277 -21.58 -12.74 -5.01
CA PRO A 277 -20.91 -13.54 -3.97
C PRO A 277 -19.63 -14.23 -4.43
N TYR A 278 -19.56 -14.63 -5.70
CA TYR A 278 -18.39 -15.30 -6.26
C TYR A 278 -17.23 -14.33 -6.48
N LEU A 279 -17.50 -13.13 -7.01
CA LEU A 279 -16.46 -12.11 -7.17
C LEU A 279 -15.96 -11.60 -5.81
N LEU A 280 -16.88 -11.43 -4.85
CA LEU A 280 -16.51 -11.06 -3.48
C LEU A 280 -15.63 -12.13 -2.83
N ASP A 281 -15.97 -13.41 -2.99
CA ASP A 281 -15.18 -14.53 -2.49
C ASP A 281 -13.75 -14.55 -3.07
N LEU A 282 -13.62 -14.35 -4.39
CA LEU A 282 -12.31 -14.22 -5.04
C LEU A 282 -11.51 -13.04 -4.48
N LEU A 283 -12.15 -11.87 -4.28
CA LEU A 283 -11.49 -10.70 -3.70
C LEU A 283 -10.96 -11.01 -2.30
N ILE A 284 -11.79 -11.62 -1.45
CA ILE A 284 -11.40 -11.96 -0.08
C ILE A 284 -10.25 -12.96 -0.11
N LYS A 285 -10.31 -14.02 -0.93
CA LYS A 285 -9.22 -15.00 -1.05
C LYS A 285 -7.91 -14.40 -1.55
N MET A 286 -7.96 -13.41 -2.44
CA MET A 286 -6.78 -12.68 -2.89
C MET A 286 -6.16 -11.81 -1.81
N TYR A 287 -6.96 -11.21 -0.92
CA TYR A 287 -6.50 -10.14 -0.03
C TYR A 287 -6.79 -10.37 1.46
N PHE A 288 -7.16 -11.59 1.86
CA PHE A 288 -7.57 -11.88 3.23
C PHE A 288 -6.57 -11.37 4.28
N PHE A 289 -5.28 -11.63 4.06
CA PHE A 289 -4.24 -11.16 4.96
C PHE A 289 -4.00 -9.65 4.92
N ASP A 290 -4.35 -8.93 3.84
CA ASP A 290 -4.37 -7.47 3.89
C ASP A 290 -5.48 -6.98 4.85
N TYR A 291 -6.66 -7.62 4.83
CA TYR A 291 -7.73 -7.27 5.77
C TYR A 291 -7.30 -7.51 7.22
N VAL A 292 -6.71 -8.68 7.50
CA VAL A 292 -6.30 -9.08 8.85
C VAL A 292 -5.13 -8.22 9.34
N LEU A 293 -4.04 -8.13 8.58
CA LEU A 293 -2.80 -7.48 9.04
C LEU A 293 -2.94 -5.96 9.19
N PHE A 294 -3.79 -5.32 8.37
CA PHE A 294 -3.96 -3.87 8.38
C PHE A 294 -5.28 -3.41 9.03
N GLY A 295 -6.04 -4.34 9.63
CA GLY A 295 -7.23 -4.03 10.42
C GLY A 295 -8.43 -3.53 9.61
N TYR A 296 -8.54 -3.93 8.33
CA TYR A 296 -9.70 -3.60 7.50
C TYR A 296 -10.86 -4.56 7.75
N ARG A 297 -12.09 -4.04 7.69
CA ARG A 297 -13.29 -4.88 7.75
C ARG A 297 -13.44 -5.67 6.45
N ILE A 298 -13.61 -6.98 6.57
CA ILE A 298 -13.96 -7.84 5.44
C ILE A 298 -15.38 -7.46 4.98
N PRO A 299 -15.59 -7.14 3.69
CA PRO A 299 -16.90 -6.75 3.16
C PRO A 299 -17.89 -7.93 3.14
N ASP A 300 -19.15 -7.62 3.40
CA ASP A 300 -20.28 -8.53 3.27
C ASP A 300 -20.95 -8.36 1.89
N VAL A 301 -21.65 -9.40 1.39
CA VAL A 301 -22.42 -9.30 0.15
C VAL A 301 -23.52 -8.25 0.33
N GLN A 302 -23.60 -7.29 -0.58
CA GLN A 302 -24.74 -6.37 -0.62
C GLN A 302 -25.87 -7.09 -1.34
N ALA A 303 -26.88 -7.52 -0.59
CA ALA A 303 -28.14 -7.96 -1.19
C ALA A 303 -28.66 -6.80 -2.05
N GLY A 304 -28.93 -7.06 -3.33
CA GLY A 304 -29.42 -6.04 -4.23
C GLY A 304 -30.69 -5.42 -3.64
N VAL A 305 -30.68 -4.10 -3.45
CA VAL A 305 -31.94 -3.36 -3.40
C VAL A 305 -32.59 -3.64 -4.75
N SER A 306 -33.68 -4.39 -4.72
CA SER A 306 -34.53 -4.59 -5.87
C SER A 306 -35.17 -3.23 -6.13
N ASP A 307 -34.79 -2.58 -7.23
CA ASP A 307 -35.61 -1.50 -7.78
C ASP A 307 -36.95 -2.07 -8.26
#